data_AF-A0A4U1BVX0-F1
#
_entry.id   AF-A0A4U1BVX0-F1
#
_cell.length_a   1.000
_cell.length_b   1.000
_cell.length_c   1.000
_cell.angle_alpha   90.00
_cell.angle_beta   90.00
_cell.angle_gamma   90.00
#
_symmetry.space_group_name_H-M   'P 1'
#
loop_
_entity.id
_entity.type
_entity.pdbx_description
1 polymer ?
#
loop_
_entity_poly.entity_id
_entity_poly.type
_entity_poly.pdbx_seq_one_letter_code
_entity_poly.pdbx_strand_id
1 'polypeptide(L)'
;MVKQLSLSEFLEKAKTTIVVDVRTPLEFQQGHIPGALNIPIFTNEERVIVGTAYKQQGRQPAILLGFELTGPKWAEFIKEAEKLAPDKKIMVHCWRGGMRSGAMAWAFDLYGFEVYTLKGGYKTFRRSGIDAFSNNYPFTILSGSTGCAKTKTLQEMKALGEQVIDLEDLAQHQGSSFGSMGKMIQPSQEQFENLLGLELQRMDLSKPIWLEDESVTIGKRVIPKPIWEQMRKAPIIKMEIPKEERVNFLNEDYGSLDKDFLKESVLRIAKRLGPLETKLTLQAIDEGRMKDFINQVLVYYDKTYQKGLNNRAVLNLQTIGLEKINPKENAKAILKFIDK
;
A
#
# COMPACT_ATOMS: atom_id res chain seq x y z
N MET A 1 -20.08 27.94 10.04
CA MET A 1 -19.20 27.75 11.21
C MET A 1 -18.39 26.48 11.01
N VAL A 2 -17.07 26.61 10.87
CA VAL A 2 -16.15 25.48 10.69
C VAL A 2 -16.12 24.58 11.93
N LYS A 3 -16.37 23.28 11.76
CA LYS A 3 -16.32 22.28 12.83
C LYS A 3 -14.95 21.58 12.84
N GLN A 4 -14.29 21.50 13.98
CA GLN A 4 -13.03 20.75 14.11
C GLN A 4 -13.28 19.38 14.72
N LEU A 5 -12.83 18.32 14.04
CA LEU A 5 -13.05 16.92 14.41
C LEU A 5 -11.76 16.31 14.97
N SER A 6 -11.91 15.37 15.91
CA SER A 6 -10.84 14.44 16.28
C SER A 6 -10.52 13.48 15.14
N LEU A 7 -9.43 12.71 15.24
CA LEU A 7 -9.04 11.77 14.19
C LEU A 7 -10.12 10.71 13.93
N SER A 8 -10.70 10.11 14.98
CA SER A 8 -11.73 9.08 14.84
C SER A 8 -12.99 9.63 14.18
N GLU A 9 -13.51 10.76 14.66
CA GLU A 9 -14.68 11.43 14.05
C GLU A 9 -14.41 11.82 12.59
N PHE A 10 -13.19 12.28 12.29
CA PHE A 10 -12.80 12.65 10.93
C PHE A 10 -12.77 11.43 9.99
N LEU A 11 -12.18 10.30 10.42
CA LEU A 11 -12.11 9.09 9.61
C LEU A 11 -13.50 8.45 9.41
N GLU A 12 -14.36 8.47 10.42
CA GLU A 12 -15.75 8.00 10.27
C GLU A 12 -16.52 8.86 9.29
N LYS A 13 -16.40 10.19 9.39
CA LYS A 13 -17.10 11.10 8.49
C LYS A 13 -16.56 11.06 7.05
N ALA A 14 -15.25 10.82 6.87
CA ALA A 14 -14.62 10.67 5.56
C ALA A 14 -15.20 9.52 4.73
N LYS A 15 -15.92 8.56 5.34
CA LYS A 15 -16.64 7.51 4.61
C LYS A 15 -17.78 8.03 3.74
N THR A 16 -18.32 9.22 4.05
CA THR A 16 -19.52 9.78 3.41
C THR A 16 -19.35 11.22 2.95
N THR A 17 -18.22 11.86 3.25
CA THR A 17 -17.98 13.27 2.93
C THR A 17 -16.59 13.39 2.32
N ILE A 18 -16.47 14.21 1.26
CA ILE A 18 -15.19 14.37 0.55
C ILE A 18 -14.13 15.00 1.45
N VAL A 19 -12.91 14.49 1.35
CA VAL A 19 -11.74 15.01 2.07
C VAL A 19 -10.83 15.75 1.09
N VAL A 20 -10.49 16.98 1.43
CA VAL A 20 -9.56 17.82 0.69
C VAL A 20 -8.29 18.05 1.50
N ASP A 21 -7.17 17.65 0.91
CA ASP A 21 -5.84 17.96 1.37
C ASP A 21 -5.37 19.27 0.72
N VAL A 22 -5.12 20.30 1.53
CA VAL A 22 -4.65 21.60 1.04
C VAL A 22 -3.13 21.77 1.08
N ARG A 23 -2.40 20.68 1.34
CA ARG A 23 -0.94 20.67 1.21
C ARG A 23 -0.52 20.74 -0.26
N THR A 24 0.78 20.94 -0.50
CA THR A 24 1.28 21.01 -1.88
C THR A 24 1.16 19.67 -2.60
N PRO A 25 1.24 19.65 -3.95
CA PRO A 25 1.20 18.40 -4.71
C PRO A 25 2.28 17.40 -4.30
N LEU A 26 3.51 17.84 -3.99
CA LEU A 26 4.57 16.94 -3.51
C LEU A 26 4.27 16.37 -2.12
N GLU A 27 3.75 17.19 -1.19
CA GLU A 27 3.33 16.71 0.13
C GLU A 27 2.22 15.65 0.01
N PHE A 28 1.28 15.82 -0.93
CA PHE A 28 0.18 14.88 -1.19
C PHE A 28 0.66 13.59 -1.87
N GLN A 29 1.52 13.69 -2.88
CA GLN A 29 2.11 12.54 -3.57
C GLN A 29 2.98 11.70 -2.64
N GLN A 30 3.69 12.35 -1.71
CA GLN A 30 4.50 11.67 -0.69
C GLN A 30 3.64 10.86 0.27
N GLY A 31 2.40 11.26 0.55
CA GLY A 31 1.45 10.48 1.33
C GLY A 31 0.28 11.33 1.77
N HIS A 32 -0.92 10.75 1.80
CA HIS A 32 -2.18 11.43 2.06
C HIS A 32 -3.17 10.50 2.76
N ILE A 33 -4.24 11.07 3.34
CA ILE A 33 -5.34 10.28 3.90
C ILE A 33 -6.02 9.55 2.73
N PRO A 34 -6.23 8.22 2.79
CA PRO A 34 -6.87 7.48 1.70
C PRO A 34 -8.22 8.08 1.31
N GLY A 35 -8.43 8.27 0.00
CA GLY A 35 -9.63 8.90 -0.56
C GLY A 35 -9.63 10.43 -0.55
N ALA A 36 -8.61 11.08 0.01
CA ALA A 36 -8.49 12.54 -0.08
C ALA A 36 -8.15 13.02 -1.50
N LEU A 37 -8.65 14.19 -1.87
CA LEU A 37 -8.34 14.91 -3.10
C LEU A 37 -7.48 16.14 -2.78
N ASN A 38 -6.61 16.56 -3.70
CA ASN A 38 -5.70 17.69 -3.46
C ASN A 38 -6.25 18.99 -4.06
N ILE A 39 -6.50 20.00 -3.22
CA ILE A 39 -6.70 21.41 -3.64
C ILE A 39 -5.59 22.23 -2.97
N PRO A 40 -4.40 22.31 -3.58
CA PRO A 40 -3.23 22.85 -2.93
C PRO A 40 -3.36 24.37 -2.74
N ILE A 41 -3.29 24.85 -1.48
CA ILE A 41 -3.29 26.29 -1.20
C ILE A 41 -2.04 26.98 -1.75
N PHE A 42 -0.94 26.23 -1.89
CA PHE A 42 0.33 26.70 -2.44
C PHE A 42 0.89 25.67 -3.42
N THR A 43 1.59 26.14 -4.46
CA THR A 43 2.50 25.28 -5.22
C THR A 43 3.69 24.84 -4.35
N ASN A 44 4.51 23.93 -4.87
CA ASN A 44 5.70 23.48 -4.15
C ASN A 44 6.68 24.64 -3.91
N GLU A 45 6.84 25.51 -4.90
CA GLU A 45 7.73 26.66 -4.90
C GLU A 45 7.21 27.72 -3.92
N GLU A 46 5.92 28.07 -4.00
CA GLU A 46 5.27 29.02 -3.09
C GLU A 46 5.39 28.56 -1.64
N ARG A 47 5.24 27.26 -1.39
CA ARG A 47 5.39 26.68 -0.05
C ARG A 47 6.80 26.84 0.50
N VAL A 48 7.83 26.76 -0.35
CA VAL A 48 9.23 27.02 0.05
C VAL A 48 9.41 28.50 0.40
N ILE A 49 8.88 29.41 -0.43
CA ILE A 49 8.98 30.85 -0.20
C ILE A 49 8.30 31.24 1.13
N VAL A 50 7.03 30.86 1.32
CA VAL A 50 6.26 31.16 2.54
C VAL A 50 6.91 30.52 3.78
N GLY A 51 7.40 29.28 3.64
CA GLY A 51 8.12 28.61 4.72
C GLY A 51 9.42 29.30 5.12
N THR A 52 10.14 29.85 4.14
CA THR A 52 11.38 30.60 4.35
C THR A 52 11.10 31.93 5.03
N ALA A 53 10.11 32.69 4.55
CA ALA A 53 9.65 33.92 5.21
C ALA A 53 9.25 33.67 6.67
N TYR A 54 8.52 32.57 6.95
CA TYR A 54 8.11 32.23 8.32
C TYR A 54 9.31 32.01 9.24
N LYS A 55 10.35 31.34 8.74
CA LYS A 55 11.56 31.03 9.51
C LYS A 55 12.46 32.26 9.70
N GLN A 56 12.60 33.10 8.68
CA GLN A 56 13.56 34.21 8.67
C GLN A 56 12.97 35.54 9.17
N GLN A 57 11.71 35.81 8.83
CA GLN A 57 11.05 37.10 9.08
C GLN A 57 9.92 36.99 10.11
N GLY A 58 9.59 35.77 10.52
CA GLY A 58 8.57 35.49 11.52
C GLY A 58 7.16 35.38 10.93
N ARG A 59 6.18 35.25 11.83
CA ARG A 59 4.83 34.82 11.51
C ARG A 59 4.05 35.82 10.65
N GLN A 60 4.03 37.11 11.01
CA GLN A 60 3.21 38.11 10.33
C GLN A 60 3.61 38.34 8.87
N PRO A 61 4.91 38.57 8.53
CA PRO A 61 5.32 38.73 7.12
C PRO A 61 4.99 37.50 6.26
N ALA A 62 5.15 36.29 6.81
CA ALA A 62 4.82 35.06 6.09
C ALA A 62 3.32 34.89 5.84
N ILE A 63 2.47 35.37 6.75
CA ILE A 63 1.02 35.38 6.57
C ILE A 63 0.63 36.35 5.46
N LEU A 64 1.17 37.57 5.47
CA LEU A 64 0.92 38.57 4.44
C LEU A 64 1.30 38.04 3.06
N LEU A 65 2.51 37.50 2.93
CA LEU A 65 2.98 36.87 1.70
C LEU A 65 2.07 35.70 1.26
N GLY A 66 1.58 34.90 2.21
CA GLY A 66 0.62 33.84 1.92
C GLY A 66 -0.68 34.37 1.33
N PHE A 67 -1.20 35.50 1.81
CA PHE A 67 -2.39 36.15 1.26
C PHE A 67 -2.14 36.75 -0.13
N GLU A 68 -0.97 37.36 -0.36
CA GLU A 68 -0.59 37.88 -1.68
C GLU A 68 -0.55 36.77 -2.74
N LEU A 69 0.03 35.62 -2.39
CA LEU A 69 0.12 34.46 -3.30
C LEU A 69 -1.23 33.77 -3.54
N THR A 70 -2.12 33.74 -2.54
CA THR A 70 -3.43 33.07 -2.63
C THR A 70 -4.55 33.96 -3.13
N GLY A 71 -4.42 35.29 -3.00
CA GLY A 71 -5.39 36.30 -3.40
C GLY A 71 -6.07 36.04 -4.75
N PRO A 72 -5.32 35.84 -5.85
CA PRO A 72 -5.92 35.61 -7.17
C PRO A 72 -6.57 34.22 -7.33
N LYS A 73 -6.34 33.28 -6.42
CA LYS A 73 -6.72 31.85 -6.55
C LYS A 73 -8.01 31.49 -5.82
N TRP A 74 -8.54 32.35 -4.95
CA TRP A 74 -9.70 32.01 -4.11
C TRP A 74 -10.94 31.57 -4.90
N ALA A 75 -11.24 32.25 -6.00
CA ALA A 75 -12.38 31.87 -6.85
C ALA A 75 -12.19 30.49 -7.50
N GLU A 76 -10.96 30.12 -7.83
CA GLU A 76 -10.64 28.81 -8.40
C GLU A 76 -10.80 27.70 -7.35
N PHE A 77 -10.28 27.89 -6.14
CA PHE A 77 -10.44 26.94 -5.04
C PHE A 77 -11.91 26.64 -4.74
N ILE A 78 -12.77 27.67 -4.75
CA ILE A 78 -14.21 27.52 -4.53
C ILE A 78 -14.85 26.72 -5.66
N LYS A 79 -14.54 27.04 -6.92
CA LYS A 79 -15.08 26.32 -8.08
C LYS A 79 -14.66 24.85 -8.09
N GLU A 80 -13.43 24.53 -7.70
CA GLU A 80 -12.99 23.15 -7.54
C GLU A 80 -13.75 22.43 -6.42
N ALA A 81 -13.89 23.08 -5.25
CA ALA A 81 -14.66 22.52 -4.14
C ALA A 81 -16.13 22.25 -4.53
N GLU A 82 -16.76 23.11 -5.34
CA GLU A 82 -18.14 22.88 -5.81
C GLU A 82 -18.27 21.66 -6.72
N LYS A 83 -17.29 21.43 -7.59
CA LYS A 83 -17.26 20.24 -8.45
C LYS A 83 -17.14 18.96 -7.64
N LEU A 84 -16.36 19.00 -6.56
CA LEU A 84 -16.08 17.84 -5.72
C LEU A 84 -17.15 17.57 -4.65
N ALA A 85 -17.79 18.63 -4.14
CA ALA A 85 -18.81 18.58 -3.09
C ALA A 85 -20.06 19.38 -3.50
N PRO A 86 -20.88 18.87 -4.44
CA PRO A 86 -22.10 19.54 -4.87
C PRO A 86 -23.15 19.65 -3.75
N ASP A 87 -23.09 18.76 -2.75
CA ASP A 87 -23.93 18.78 -1.54
C ASP A 87 -23.45 19.81 -0.49
N LYS A 88 -22.41 20.59 -0.84
CA LYS A 88 -21.79 21.63 -0.01
C LYS A 88 -21.22 21.12 1.31
N LYS A 89 -20.87 19.84 1.44
CA LYS A 89 -20.19 19.30 2.64
C LYS A 89 -18.76 18.92 2.31
N ILE A 90 -17.80 19.49 3.04
CA ILE A 90 -16.39 19.32 2.72
C ILE A 90 -15.53 19.20 3.97
N MET A 91 -14.57 18.28 3.94
CA MET A 91 -13.59 18.10 5.01
C MET A 91 -12.24 18.60 4.52
N VAL A 92 -11.54 19.39 5.31
CA VAL A 92 -10.30 20.05 4.91
C VAL A 92 -9.20 19.78 5.92
N HIS A 93 -8.01 19.38 5.46
CA HIS A 93 -6.85 19.26 6.32
C HIS A 93 -5.59 19.81 5.66
N CYS A 94 -4.63 20.17 6.50
CA CYS A 94 -3.26 20.44 6.08
C CYS A 94 -2.30 19.61 6.95
N TRP A 95 -1.00 19.89 6.92
CA TRP A 95 -0.01 19.10 7.67
C TRP A 95 -0.30 19.04 9.19
N ARG A 96 -0.64 20.17 9.82
CA ARG A 96 -0.83 20.29 11.28
C ARG A 96 -2.22 20.76 11.71
N GLY A 97 -3.17 20.89 10.78
CA GLY A 97 -4.49 21.45 11.08
C GLY A 97 -4.43 22.91 11.54
N GLY A 98 -3.46 23.67 11.01
CA GLY A 98 -3.21 25.08 11.37
C GLY A 98 -3.73 26.05 10.31
N MET A 99 -2.97 27.13 10.08
CA MET A 99 -3.42 28.27 9.27
C MET A 99 -3.80 27.93 7.82
N ARG A 100 -3.12 26.98 7.17
CA ARG A 100 -3.41 26.60 5.77
C ARG A 100 -4.83 26.05 5.60
N SER A 101 -5.18 25.01 6.38
CA SER A 101 -6.53 24.46 6.36
C SER A 101 -7.55 25.40 6.99
N GLY A 102 -7.14 26.22 7.97
CA GLY A 102 -8.02 27.24 8.57
C GLY A 102 -8.45 28.33 7.58
N ALA A 103 -7.51 28.85 6.78
CA ALA A 103 -7.81 29.86 5.77
C ALA A 103 -8.72 29.30 4.66
N MET A 104 -8.43 28.08 4.18
CA MET A 104 -9.28 27.44 3.18
C MET A 104 -10.66 27.11 3.73
N ALA A 105 -10.73 26.62 4.98
CA ALA A 105 -12.00 26.33 5.62
C ALA A 105 -12.84 27.60 5.84
N TRP A 106 -12.21 28.72 6.18
CA TRP A 106 -12.89 30.02 6.28
C TRP A 106 -13.47 30.45 4.93
N ALA A 107 -12.70 30.36 3.85
CA ALA A 107 -13.16 30.75 2.52
C ALA A 107 -14.35 29.88 2.05
N PHE A 108 -14.27 28.57 2.27
CA PHE A 108 -15.36 27.64 1.94
C PHE A 108 -16.60 27.89 2.82
N ASP A 109 -16.44 28.12 4.12
CA ASP A 109 -17.56 28.41 5.04
C ASP A 109 -18.23 29.74 4.67
N LEU A 110 -17.45 30.78 4.34
CA LEU A 110 -17.95 32.08 3.89
C LEU A 110 -18.79 31.98 2.61
N TYR A 111 -18.37 31.11 1.68
CA TYR A 111 -19.10 30.87 0.44
C TYR A 111 -20.38 30.03 0.64
N GLY A 112 -20.46 29.25 1.72
CA GLY A 112 -21.66 28.48 2.10
C GLY A 112 -21.47 26.96 2.17
N PHE A 113 -20.23 26.46 2.22
CA PHE A 113 -19.99 25.04 2.53
C PHE A 113 -20.16 24.77 4.03
N GLU A 114 -20.68 23.59 4.37
CA GLU A 114 -20.50 23.02 5.70
C GLU A 114 -19.10 22.39 5.78
N VAL A 115 -18.21 23.06 6.51
CA VAL A 115 -16.79 22.69 6.56
C VAL A 115 -16.39 21.99 7.85
N TYR A 116 -15.63 20.91 7.70
CA TYR A 116 -15.03 20.15 8.79
C TYR A 116 -13.50 20.17 8.68
N THR A 117 -12.77 20.22 9.79
CA THR A 117 -11.30 20.18 9.77
C THR A 117 -10.73 19.12 10.70
N LEU A 118 -9.57 18.54 10.34
CA LEU A 118 -8.88 17.55 11.18
C LEU A 118 -8.01 18.22 12.25
N LYS A 119 -8.30 17.97 13.52
CA LYS A 119 -7.46 18.41 14.65
C LYS A 119 -6.05 17.82 14.55
N GLY A 120 -5.05 18.70 14.51
CA GLY A 120 -3.64 18.33 14.34
C GLY A 120 -3.26 17.87 12.92
N GLY A 121 -4.20 17.88 11.98
CA GLY A 121 -3.98 17.64 10.56
C GLY A 121 -3.46 16.25 10.21
N TYR A 122 -2.90 16.13 9.00
CA TYR A 122 -2.33 14.89 8.48
C TYR A 122 -1.27 14.29 9.41
N LYS A 123 -0.52 15.11 10.16
CA LYS A 123 0.45 14.63 11.16
C LYS A 123 -0.19 13.71 12.20
N THR A 124 -1.41 14.01 12.66
CA THR A 124 -2.13 13.15 13.63
C THR A 124 -2.50 11.81 13.01
N PHE A 125 -3.04 11.82 11.79
CA PHE A 125 -3.34 10.60 11.03
C PHE A 125 -2.09 9.75 10.84
N ARG A 126 -1.02 10.36 10.34
CA ARG A 126 0.26 9.70 10.09
C ARG A 126 0.84 9.07 11.34
N ARG A 127 0.86 9.82 12.45
CA ARG A 127 1.32 9.33 13.74
C ARG A 127 0.49 8.14 14.22
N SER A 128 -0.84 8.21 14.11
CA SER A 128 -1.72 7.10 14.50
C SER A 128 -1.36 5.82 13.75
N GLY A 129 -1.12 5.91 12.44
CA GLY A 129 -0.70 4.76 11.62
C GLY A 129 0.65 4.18 12.05
N ILE A 130 1.63 5.03 12.35
CA ILE A 130 2.94 4.59 12.86
C ILE A 130 2.81 3.95 14.25
N ASP A 131 2.05 4.57 15.15
CA ASP A 131 1.86 4.10 16.52
C ASP A 131 1.23 2.69 16.51
N ALA A 132 0.36 2.39 15.54
CA ALA A 132 -0.23 1.06 15.35
C ALA A 132 0.80 -0.04 15.09
N PHE A 133 1.99 0.26 14.54
CA PHE A 133 3.01 -0.76 14.28
C PHE A 133 3.61 -1.37 15.55
N SER A 134 3.49 -0.67 16.67
CA SER A 134 4.01 -1.12 17.97
C SER A 134 3.06 -2.07 18.70
N ASN A 135 1.82 -2.24 18.23
CA ASN A 135 0.88 -3.20 18.82
C ASN A 135 1.33 -4.64 18.53
N ASN A 136 0.90 -5.56 19.39
CA ASN A 136 1.08 -6.99 19.17
C ASN A 136 -0.12 -7.56 18.43
N TYR A 137 0.12 -8.14 17.24
CA TYR A 137 -0.92 -8.69 16.39
C TYR A 137 -0.84 -10.22 16.36
N PRO A 138 -1.99 -10.93 16.41
CA PRO A 138 -2.06 -12.38 16.26
C PRO A 138 -1.88 -12.79 14.77
N PHE A 139 -0.73 -12.46 14.18
CA PHE A 139 -0.46 -12.76 12.79
C PHE A 139 -0.37 -14.27 12.53
N THR A 140 -0.90 -14.71 11.39
CA THR A 140 -0.70 -16.04 10.81
C THR A 140 -0.23 -15.85 9.36
N ILE A 141 0.88 -16.48 9.00
CA ILE A 141 1.50 -16.29 7.69
C ILE A 141 1.08 -17.40 6.74
N LEU A 142 0.47 -17.03 5.61
CA LEU A 142 0.28 -17.95 4.50
C LEU A 142 1.53 -17.97 3.62
N SER A 143 2.24 -19.08 3.66
CA SER A 143 3.47 -19.33 2.92
C SER A 143 3.25 -20.31 1.77
N GLY A 144 4.19 -20.35 0.84
CA GLY A 144 4.17 -21.24 -0.31
C GLY A 144 5.08 -20.71 -1.40
N SER A 145 5.57 -21.62 -2.23
CA SER A 145 6.43 -21.28 -3.35
C SER A 145 5.76 -20.30 -4.34
N THR A 146 6.56 -19.73 -5.24
CA THR A 146 6.04 -18.85 -6.29
C THR A 146 5.08 -19.63 -7.20
N GLY A 147 3.96 -19.01 -7.56
CA GLY A 147 2.91 -19.62 -8.38
C GLY A 147 1.87 -20.46 -7.62
N CYS A 148 1.89 -20.52 -6.28
CA CYS A 148 0.86 -21.25 -5.50
C CYS A 148 -0.49 -20.49 -5.34
N ALA A 149 -0.69 -19.37 -6.04
CA ALA A 149 -1.90 -18.53 -5.92
C ALA A 149 -2.23 -18.08 -4.47
N LYS A 150 -1.21 -17.72 -3.68
CA LYS A 150 -1.36 -17.27 -2.29
C LYS A 150 -2.29 -16.07 -2.17
N THR A 151 -2.02 -15.01 -2.93
CA THR A 151 -2.80 -13.76 -2.94
C THR A 151 -4.27 -14.02 -3.27
N LYS A 152 -4.55 -14.82 -4.32
CA LYS A 152 -5.92 -15.22 -4.68
C LYS A 152 -6.59 -16.04 -3.56
N THR A 153 -5.85 -16.90 -2.87
CA THR A 153 -6.36 -17.70 -1.74
C THR A 153 -6.68 -16.82 -0.54
N LEU A 154 -5.82 -15.86 -0.20
CA LEU A 154 -6.06 -14.88 0.86
C LEU A 154 -7.29 -14.01 0.58
N GLN A 155 -7.50 -13.60 -0.68
CA GLN A 155 -8.70 -12.86 -1.07
C GLN A 155 -9.98 -13.68 -0.85
N GLU A 156 -9.96 -14.98 -1.16
CA GLU A 156 -11.09 -15.88 -0.86
C GLU A 156 -11.29 -16.06 0.65
N MET A 157 -10.22 -16.14 1.45
CA MET A 157 -10.33 -16.17 2.91
C MET A 157 -10.98 -14.89 3.46
N LYS A 158 -10.59 -13.73 2.91
CA LYS A 158 -11.23 -12.44 3.24
C LYS A 158 -12.73 -12.45 2.90
N ALA A 159 -13.10 -13.02 1.74
CA ALA A 159 -14.49 -13.17 1.33
C ALA A 159 -15.28 -14.14 2.24
N LEU A 160 -14.60 -15.09 2.90
CA LEU A 160 -15.18 -15.98 3.91
C LEU A 160 -15.27 -15.35 5.31
N GLY A 161 -14.83 -14.11 5.49
CA GLY A 161 -14.94 -13.35 6.75
C GLY A 161 -13.67 -13.34 7.60
N GLU A 162 -12.57 -13.89 7.10
CA GLU A 162 -11.27 -13.85 7.79
C GLU A 162 -10.63 -12.46 7.69
N GLN A 163 -9.78 -12.15 8.68
CA GLN A 163 -9.01 -10.92 8.67
C GLN A 163 -7.74 -11.11 7.84
N VAL A 164 -7.63 -10.37 6.74
CA VAL A 164 -6.53 -10.48 5.79
C VAL A 164 -6.01 -9.08 5.47
N ILE A 165 -4.71 -8.90 5.60
CA ILE A 165 -4.00 -7.72 5.10
C ILE A 165 -3.16 -8.16 3.90
N ASP A 166 -3.54 -7.69 2.72
CA ASP A 166 -2.87 -7.98 1.45
C ASP A 166 -1.70 -7.00 1.25
N LEU A 167 -0.50 -7.41 1.65
CA LEU A 167 0.67 -6.53 1.62
C LEU A 167 1.12 -6.21 0.19
N GLU A 168 0.89 -7.11 -0.76
CA GLU A 168 1.20 -6.91 -2.17
C GLU A 168 0.30 -5.84 -2.79
N ASP A 169 -1.00 -5.83 -2.46
CA ASP A 169 -1.95 -4.80 -2.89
C ASP A 169 -1.62 -3.44 -2.25
N LEU A 170 -1.33 -3.39 -0.94
CA LEU A 170 -0.93 -2.13 -0.30
C LEU A 170 0.35 -1.56 -0.91
N ALA A 171 1.28 -2.42 -1.34
CA ALA A 171 2.51 -2.02 -2.01
C ALA A 171 2.35 -1.84 -3.54
N GLN A 172 1.21 -2.24 -4.12
CA GLN A 172 0.99 -2.38 -5.57
C GLN A 172 2.16 -3.11 -6.25
N HIS A 173 2.56 -4.27 -5.71
CA HIS A 173 3.68 -5.07 -6.21
C HIS A 173 3.70 -6.50 -5.64
N GLN A 174 3.92 -7.52 -6.49
CA GLN A 174 3.88 -8.93 -6.12
C GLN A 174 5.21 -9.53 -5.61
N GLY A 175 5.96 -8.80 -4.78
CA GLY A 175 7.18 -9.31 -4.12
C GLY A 175 8.35 -9.81 -5.00
N SER A 176 8.25 -9.81 -6.33
CA SER A 176 9.19 -10.48 -7.26
C SER A 176 9.88 -9.51 -8.23
N SER A 177 10.85 -10.00 -9.02
CA SER A 177 11.46 -9.18 -10.09
C SER A 177 10.40 -8.76 -11.12
N PHE A 178 9.39 -9.60 -11.30
CA PHE A 178 8.30 -9.37 -12.24
C PHE A 178 7.08 -8.69 -11.58
N GLY A 179 7.18 -8.37 -10.29
CA GLY A 179 6.02 -8.07 -9.44
C GLY A 179 5.31 -6.75 -9.73
N SER A 180 5.87 -5.86 -10.53
CA SER A 180 5.14 -4.68 -11.04
C SER A 180 4.19 -5.00 -12.19
N MET A 181 4.30 -6.19 -12.78
CA MET A 181 3.56 -6.61 -13.97
C MET A 181 3.60 -5.61 -15.14
N GLY A 182 4.65 -4.79 -15.21
CA GLY A 182 4.81 -3.70 -16.20
C GLY A 182 3.84 -2.52 -16.06
N LYS A 183 2.84 -2.59 -15.17
CA LYS A 183 1.73 -1.62 -15.09
C LYS A 183 1.48 -1.03 -13.70
N MET A 184 1.95 -1.68 -12.64
CA MET A 184 1.70 -1.23 -11.27
C MET A 184 2.64 -0.09 -10.88
N ILE A 185 2.07 0.93 -10.26
CA ILE A 185 2.80 2.07 -9.71
C ILE A 185 2.80 1.93 -8.19
N GLN A 186 3.98 1.67 -7.63
CA GLN A 186 4.10 1.56 -6.17
C GLN A 186 3.84 2.93 -5.52
N PRO A 187 3.16 2.95 -4.36
CA PRO A 187 3.09 4.14 -3.54
C PRO A 187 4.48 4.55 -3.04
N SER A 188 4.58 5.75 -2.48
CA SER A 188 5.72 6.13 -1.66
C SER A 188 5.83 5.23 -0.42
N GLN A 189 6.96 5.27 0.27
CA GLN A 189 7.12 4.56 1.55
C GLN A 189 6.08 5.02 2.57
N GLU A 190 5.87 6.33 2.67
CA GLU A 190 4.94 6.91 3.63
C GLU A 190 3.49 6.54 3.33
N GLN A 191 3.11 6.48 2.05
CA GLN A 191 1.76 6.08 1.67
C GLN A 191 1.52 4.59 1.88
N PHE A 192 2.50 3.73 1.60
CA PHE A 192 2.44 2.31 1.97
C PHE A 192 2.21 2.14 3.48
N GLU A 193 2.97 2.87 4.30
CA GLU A 193 2.84 2.80 5.75
C GLU A 193 1.50 3.39 6.25
N ASN A 194 0.96 4.42 5.59
CA ASN A 194 -0.38 4.92 5.92
C ASN A 194 -1.47 3.88 5.68
N LEU A 195 -1.41 3.21 4.52
CA LEU A 195 -2.37 2.19 4.14
C LEU A 195 -2.28 0.99 5.09
N LEU A 196 -1.05 0.51 5.38
CA LEU A 196 -0.83 -0.57 6.34
C LEU A 196 -1.31 -0.20 7.75
N GLY A 197 -0.97 1.00 8.24
CA GLY A 197 -1.40 1.45 9.56
C GLY A 197 -2.92 1.54 9.69
N LEU A 198 -3.61 1.95 8.62
CA LEU A 198 -5.07 2.01 8.58
C LEU A 198 -5.71 0.62 8.60
N GLU A 199 -5.18 -0.33 7.83
CA GLU A 199 -5.67 -1.71 7.84
C GLU A 199 -5.48 -2.35 9.21
N LEU A 200 -4.30 -2.20 9.82
CA LEU A 200 -4.02 -2.74 11.16
C LEU A 200 -4.97 -2.21 12.23
N GLN A 201 -5.31 -0.91 12.19
CA GLN A 201 -6.25 -0.30 13.15
C GLN A 201 -7.68 -0.82 13.04
N ARG A 202 -8.05 -1.48 11.94
CA ARG A 202 -9.38 -2.05 11.71
C ARG A 202 -9.50 -3.49 12.20
N MET A 203 -8.39 -4.12 12.57
CA MET A 203 -8.37 -5.54 12.94
C MET A 203 -8.85 -5.75 14.37
N ASP A 204 -9.66 -6.79 14.54
CA ASP A 204 -10.01 -7.42 15.81
C ASP A 204 -8.85 -8.28 16.30
N LEU A 205 -8.16 -7.81 17.34
CA LEU A 205 -6.98 -8.47 17.90
C LEU A 205 -7.30 -9.77 18.65
N SER A 206 -8.58 -10.13 18.81
CA SER A 206 -8.99 -11.43 19.37
C SER A 206 -8.98 -12.56 18.35
N LYS A 207 -8.84 -12.24 17.06
CA LYS A 207 -8.87 -13.21 15.95
C LYS A 207 -7.56 -13.20 15.18
N PRO A 208 -7.18 -14.31 14.53
CA PRO A 208 -6.01 -14.34 13.66
C PRO A 208 -6.07 -13.25 12.57
N ILE A 209 -4.90 -12.74 12.19
CA ILE A 209 -4.73 -11.81 11.06
C ILE A 209 -3.78 -12.45 10.05
N TRP A 210 -4.28 -12.69 8.85
CA TRP A 210 -3.57 -13.36 7.78
C TRP A 210 -2.73 -12.38 6.96
N LEU A 211 -1.51 -12.81 6.65
CA LEU A 211 -0.55 -12.08 5.82
C LEU A 211 0.12 -13.01 4.80
N GLU A 212 0.55 -12.45 3.68
CA GLU A 212 1.46 -13.14 2.77
C GLU A 212 2.86 -13.36 3.42
N ASP A 213 3.50 -14.45 3.03
CA ASP A 213 4.91 -14.70 3.34
C ASP A 213 5.88 -13.87 2.50
N GLU A 214 5.87 -12.56 2.71
CA GLU A 214 6.75 -11.63 2.02
C GLU A 214 8.15 -11.57 2.64
N SER A 215 9.10 -11.03 1.87
CA SER A 215 10.37 -10.59 2.45
C SER A 215 10.19 -9.25 3.19
N VAL A 216 11.22 -8.77 3.88
CA VAL A 216 11.19 -7.43 4.51
C VAL A 216 10.91 -6.31 3.50
N THR A 217 11.16 -6.56 2.22
CA THR A 217 10.85 -5.64 1.12
C THR A 217 9.83 -6.22 0.15
N ILE A 218 8.91 -5.39 -0.31
CA ILE A 218 7.98 -5.67 -1.39
C ILE A 218 8.26 -4.65 -2.50
N GLY A 219 9.02 -5.09 -3.51
CA GLY A 219 9.55 -4.17 -4.52
C GLY A 219 10.48 -3.12 -3.90
N LYS A 220 10.06 -1.84 -3.90
CA LYS A 220 10.81 -0.73 -3.30
C LYS A 220 10.28 -0.35 -1.90
N ARG A 221 9.17 -0.95 -1.46
CA ARG A 221 8.59 -0.69 -0.13
C ARG A 221 9.22 -1.59 0.90
N VAL A 222 9.48 -1.04 2.08
CA VAL A 222 10.02 -1.77 3.22
C VAL A 222 8.91 -1.96 4.25
N ILE A 223 8.70 -3.19 4.71
CA ILE A 223 7.77 -3.47 5.80
C ILE A 223 8.35 -2.86 7.09
N PRO A 224 7.57 -2.08 7.87
CA PRO A 224 8.04 -1.52 9.13
C PRO A 224 8.63 -2.60 10.04
N LYS A 225 9.83 -2.33 10.58
CA LYS A 225 10.60 -3.31 11.37
C LYS A 225 9.78 -3.98 12.49
N PRO A 226 8.98 -3.27 13.31
CA PRO A 226 8.17 -3.90 14.35
C PRO A 226 7.14 -4.91 13.81
N ILE A 227 6.55 -4.64 12.64
CA ILE A 227 5.62 -5.56 11.97
C ILE A 227 6.37 -6.76 11.41
N TRP A 228 7.49 -6.51 10.72
CA TRP A 228 8.31 -7.57 10.16
C TRP A 228 8.82 -8.56 11.24
N GLU A 229 9.25 -8.06 12.39
CA GLU A 229 9.69 -8.91 13.51
C GLU A 229 8.56 -9.80 14.05
N GLN A 230 7.32 -9.31 14.06
CA GLN A 230 6.15 -10.12 14.42
C GLN A 230 5.85 -11.17 13.35
N MET A 231 5.85 -10.80 12.06
CA MET A 231 5.69 -11.75 10.95
C MET A 231 6.71 -12.89 11.00
N ARG A 232 7.94 -12.62 11.43
CA ARG A 232 9.00 -13.63 11.55
C ARG A 232 8.80 -14.64 12.69
N LYS A 233 7.98 -14.30 13.69
CA LYS A 233 7.66 -15.14 14.84
C LYS A 233 6.30 -15.81 14.74
N ALA A 234 5.45 -15.33 13.83
CA ALA A 234 4.10 -15.81 13.61
C ALA A 234 4.07 -17.29 13.15
N PRO A 235 3.02 -18.05 13.49
CA PRO A 235 2.75 -19.35 12.89
C PRO A 235 2.68 -19.28 11.37
N ILE A 236 3.13 -20.36 10.71
CA ILE A 236 3.20 -20.41 9.25
C ILE A 236 2.39 -21.61 8.75
N ILE A 237 1.46 -21.35 7.84
CA ILE A 237 0.81 -22.39 7.03
C ILE A 237 1.41 -22.36 5.63
N LYS A 238 2.15 -23.41 5.27
CA LYS A 238 2.76 -23.55 3.95
C LYS A 238 1.82 -24.33 3.02
N MET A 239 1.41 -23.68 1.95
CA MET A 239 0.77 -24.32 0.80
C MET A 239 1.80 -25.07 -0.04
N GLU A 240 1.58 -26.36 -0.25
CA GLU A 240 2.34 -27.17 -1.19
C GLU A 240 1.47 -27.54 -2.38
N ILE A 241 1.84 -27.01 -3.55
CA ILE A 241 1.11 -27.18 -4.82
C ILE A 241 2.07 -27.81 -5.84
N PRO A 242 1.63 -28.80 -6.64
CA PRO A 242 2.45 -29.40 -7.69
C PRO A 242 3.07 -28.36 -8.64
N LYS A 243 4.31 -28.59 -9.06
CA LYS A 243 5.04 -27.64 -9.92
C LYS A 243 4.29 -27.33 -11.22
N GLU A 244 3.67 -28.33 -11.84
CA GLU A 244 2.95 -28.17 -13.10
C GLU A 244 1.75 -27.22 -12.98
N GLU A 245 0.98 -27.31 -11.90
CA GLU A 245 -0.12 -26.39 -11.58
C GLU A 245 0.40 -24.95 -11.45
N ARG A 246 1.53 -24.76 -10.74
CA ARG A 246 2.17 -23.44 -10.59
C ARG A 246 2.60 -22.85 -11.93
N VAL A 247 3.14 -23.68 -12.82
CA VAL A 247 3.56 -23.24 -14.17
C VAL A 247 2.35 -22.83 -15.01
N ASN A 248 1.27 -23.61 -14.99
CA ASN A 248 0.05 -23.28 -15.72
C ASN A 248 -0.55 -21.96 -15.23
N PHE A 249 -0.66 -21.79 -13.92
CA PHE A 249 -1.14 -20.57 -13.29
C PHE A 249 -0.30 -19.33 -13.66
N LEU A 250 1.03 -19.44 -13.55
CA LEU A 250 1.92 -18.33 -13.92
C LEU A 250 1.90 -18.05 -15.42
N ASN A 251 1.61 -19.04 -16.26
CA ASN A 251 1.49 -18.82 -17.70
C ASN A 251 0.25 -17.99 -18.04
N GLU A 252 -0.82 -18.08 -17.26
CA GLU A 252 -1.98 -17.20 -17.39
C GLU A 252 -1.65 -15.77 -16.95
N ASP A 253 -0.96 -15.61 -15.81
CA ASP A 253 -0.65 -14.29 -15.24
C ASP A 253 0.47 -13.55 -16.01
N TYR A 254 1.51 -14.26 -16.45
CA TYR A 254 2.72 -13.68 -17.07
C TYR A 254 2.84 -13.93 -18.58
N GLY A 255 2.11 -14.89 -19.14
CA GLY A 255 2.27 -15.33 -20.52
C GLY A 255 1.94 -14.26 -21.57
N SER A 256 1.11 -13.28 -21.21
CA SER A 256 0.68 -12.18 -22.09
C SER A 256 1.37 -10.85 -21.80
N LEU A 257 2.36 -10.82 -20.89
CA LEU A 257 3.07 -9.58 -20.58
C LEU A 257 4.03 -9.20 -21.70
N ASP A 258 4.38 -7.92 -21.72
CA ASP A 258 5.33 -7.37 -22.68
C ASP A 258 6.69 -8.10 -22.60
N LYS A 259 7.20 -8.49 -23.77
CA LYS A 259 8.44 -9.30 -23.86
C LYS A 259 9.66 -8.54 -23.37
N ASP A 260 9.74 -7.23 -23.62
CA ASP A 260 10.89 -6.43 -23.22
C ASP A 260 10.91 -6.25 -21.69
N PHE A 261 9.74 -5.98 -21.08
CA PHE A 261 9.58 -6.01 -19.63
C PHE A 261 10.02 -7.35 -19.01
N LEU A 262 9.62 -8.48 -19.59
CA LEU A 262 10.00 -9.81 -19.11
C LEU A 262 11.51 -10.01 -19.19
N LYS A 263 12.15 -9.63 -20.30
CA LYS A 263 13.61 -9.72 -20.48
C LYS A 263 14.35 -8.84 -19.47
N GLU A 264 13.95 -7.58 -19.30
CA GLU A 264 14.54 -6.69 -18.29
C GLU A 264 14.43 -7.27 -16.88
N SER A 265 13.30 -7.92 -16.58
CA SER A 265 13.06 -8.59 -15.30
C SER A 265 13.96 -9.80 -15.08
N VAL A 266 14.25 -10.58 -16.13
CA VAL A 266 15.23 -11.68 -16.12
C VAL A 266 16.64 -11.15 -15.90
N LEU A 267 17.02 -10.07 -16.58
CA LEU A 267 18.36 -9.48 -16.46
C LEU A 267 18.66 -9.01 -15.02
N ARG A 268 17.65 -8.52 -14.30
CA ARG A 268 17.78 -8.15 -12.87
C ARG A 268 18.15 -9.33 -11.96
N ILE A 269 17.84 -10.57 -12.33
CA ILE A 269 18.18 -11.79 -11.58
C ILE A 269 19.29 -12.62 -12.23
N ALA A 270 19.82 -12.21 -13.38
CA ALA A 270 20.77 -12.97 -14.21
C ALA A 270 21.99 -13.48 -13.43
N LYS A 271 22.56 -12.65 -12.54
CA LYS A 271 23.71 -13.03 -11.71
C LYS A 271 23.42 -14.25 -10.83
N ARG A 272 22.18 -14.38 -10.33
CA ARG A 272 21.75 -15.49 -9.46
C ARG A 272 21.23 -16.68 -10.25
N LEU A 273 20.67 -16.43 -11.42
CA LEU A 273 20.20 -17.47 -12.35
C LEU A 273 21.37 -18.20 -13.03
N GLY A 274 22.44 -17.47 -13.34
CA GLY A 274 23.63 -17.98 -14.02
C GLY A 274 23.61 -17.67 -15.53
N PRO A 275 24.78 -17.59 -16.20
CA PRO A 275 24.87 -17.15 -17.60
C PRO A 275 24.10 -18.03 -18.59
N LEU A 276 24.22 -19.36 -18.46
CA LEU A 276 23.54 -20.31 -19.36
C LEU A 276 22.02 -20.22 -19.23
N GLU A 277 21.51 -20.33 -18.00
CA GLU A 277 20.07 -20.25 -17.72
C GLU A 277 19.49 -18.89 -18.14
N THR A 278 20.21 -17.79 -17.91
CA THR A 278 19.80 -16.46 -18.39
C THR A 278 19.64 -16.44 -19.91
N LYS A 279 20.62 -16.97 -20.65
CA LYS A 279 20.54 -17.02 -22.12
C LYS A 279 19.34 -17.85 -22.59
N LEU A 280 19.13 -19.03 -22.00
CA LEU A 280 18.02 -19.91 -22.35
C LEU A 280 16.65 -19.27 -22.02
N THR A 281 16.58 -18.53 -20.91
CA THR A 281 15.37 -17.82 -20.46
C THR A 281 15.00 -16.69 -21.40
N LEU A 282 15.98 -15.89 -21.82
CA LEU A 282 15.76 -14.81 -22.79
C LEU A 282 15.31 -15.37 -24.15
N GLN A 283 15.95 -16.45 -24.62
CA GLN A 283 15.57 -17.13 -25.86
C GLN A 283 14.14 -17.70 -25.80
N ALA A 284 13.73 -18.27 -24.67
CA ALA A 284 12.36 -18.75 -24.49
C ALA A 284 11.32 -17.63 -24.60
N ILE A 285 11.61 -16.44 -24.07
CA ILE A 285 10.74 -15.25 -24.20
C ILE A 285 10.65 -14.80 -25.67
N ASP A 286 11.79 -14.74 -26.37
CA ASP A 286 11.84 -14.37 -27.79
C ASP A 286 10.97 -15.29 -28.65
N GLU A 287 11.13 -16.59 -28.47
CA GLU A 287 10.42 -17.64 -29.21
C GLU A 287 8.97 -17.86 -28.74
N GLY A 288 8.51 -17.18 -27.68
CA GLY A 288 7.16 -17.34 -27.13
C GLY A 288 6.94 -18.64 -26.35
N ARG A 289 8.00 -19.34 -25.96
CA ARG A 289 7.97 -20.56 -25.13
C ARG A 289 7.80 -20.20 -23.64
N MET A 290 6.66 -19.60 -23.29
CA MET A 290 6.43 -19.01 -21.96
C MET A 290 6.49 -20.02 -20.81
N LYS A 291 6.02 -21.25 -20.99
CA LYS A 291 6.16 -22.31 -19.99
C LYS A 291 7.62 -22.67 -19.69
N ASP A 292 8.51 -22.59 -20.69
CA ASP A 292 9.93 -22.87 -20.51
C ASP A 292 10.61 -21.74 -19.73
N PHE A 293 10.29 -20.49 -20.09
CA PHE A 293 10.67 -19.29 -19.34
C PHE A 293 10.27 -19.40 -17.86
N ILE A 294 9.00 -19.73 -17.58
CA ILE A 294 8.49 -19.86 -16.21
C ILE A 294 9.22 -20.97 -15.46
N ASN A 295 9.41 -22.14 -16.10
CA ASN A 295 10.11 -23.26 -15.49
C ASN A 295 11.54 -22.91 -15.06
N GLN A 296 12.28 -22.19 -15.91
CA GLN A 296 13.65 -21.76 -15.64
C GLN A 296 13.71 -20.75 -14.49
N VAL A 297 12.81 -19.76 -14.51
CA VAL A 297 12.74 -18.72 -13.47
C VAL A 297 12.29 -19.29 -12.11
N LEU A 298 11.37 -20.27 -12.10
CA LEU A 298 10.92 -20.93 -10.87
C LEU A 298 12.05 -21.64 -10.13
N VAL A 299 13.07 -22.17 -10.82
CA VAL A 299 14.23 -22.79 -10.15
C VAL A 299 14.93 -21.80 -9.24
N TYR A 300 15.08 -20.55 -9.67
CA TYR A 300 15.69 -19.49 -8.87
C TYR A 300 14.81 -19.09 -7.68
N TYR A 301 13.50 -18.92 -7.89
CA TYR A 301 12.58 -18.53 -6.82
C TYR A 301 12.39 -19.62 -5.78
N ASP A 302 12.26 -20.88 -6.18
CA ASP A 302 12.12 -22.02 -5.25
C ASP A 302 13.38 -22.16 -4.38
N LYS A 303 14.60 -22.00 -4.94
CA LYS A 303 15.85 -21.97 -4.17
C LYS A 303 15.89 -20.82 -3.16
N THR A 304 15.47 -19.63 -3.58
CA THR A 304 15.46 -18.43 -2.74
C THR A 304 14.46 -18.58 -1.59
N TYR A 305 13.28 -19.11 -1.88
CA TYR A 305 12.23 -19.39 -0.91
C TYR A 305 12.70 -20.40 0.16
N GLN A 306 13.29 -21.53 -0.24
CA GLN A 306 13.83 -22.52 0.71
C GLN A 306 14.88 -21.91 1.66
N LYS A 307 15.78 -21.07 1.13
CA LYS A 307 16.76 -20.35 1.96
C LYS A 307 16.09 -19.40 2.95
N GLY A 308 15.03 -18.70 2.53
CA GLY A 308 14.24 -17.80 3.37
C GLY A 308 13.55 -18.51 4.53
N LEU A 309 12.96 -19.68 4.27
CA LEU A 309 12.35 -20.55 5.27
C LEU A 309 13.39 -21.08 6.27
N ASN A 310 14.53 -21.61 5.80
CA ASN A 310 15.57 -22.18 6.67
C ASN A 310 16.19 -21.14 7.63
N ASN A 311 16.17 -19.86 7.24
CA ASN A 311 16.66 -18.77 8.09
C ASN A 311 15.63 -18.31 9.15
N ARG A 312 14.42 -18.87 9.19
CA ARG A 312 13.44 -18.61 10.25
C ARG A 312 13.68 -19.56 11.41
N ALA A 313 13.72 -19.02 12.63
CA ALA A 313 13.46 -19.80 13.83
C ALA A 313 11.96 -20.10 13.87
N VAL A 314 11.50 -21.05 13.05
CA VAL A 314 10.06 -21.31 12.92
C VAL A 314 9.59 -22.09 14.13
N LEU A 315 8.79 -21.45 14.98
CA LEU A 315 8.24 -22.12 16.16
C LEU A 315 7.09 -23.06 15.79
N ASN A 316 6.37 -22.82 14.69
CA ASN A 316 5.22 -23.62 14.25
C ASN A 316 5.03 -23.57 12.71
N LEU A 317 5.78 -24.39 11.96
CA LEU A 317 5.56 -24.58 10.52
C LEU A 317 4.62 -25.76 10.31
N GLN A 318 3.47 -25.51 9.69
CA GLN A 318 2.57 -26.57 9.24
C GLN A 318 2.48 -26.53 7.72
N THR A 319 2.44 -27.71 7.09
CA THR A 319 2.36 -27.82 5.63
C THR A 319 1.06 -28.50 5.25
N ILE A 320 0.34 -27.91 4.30
CA ILE A 320 -0.87 -28.48 3.70
C ILE A 320 -0.62 -28.74 2.21
N GLY A 321 -0.74 -30.01 1.82
CA GLY A 321 -0.70 -30.43 0.42
C GLY A 321 -2.03 -30.11 -0.24
N LEU A 322 -1.98 -29.42 -1.38
CA LEU A 322 -3.13 -29.02 -2.17
C LEU A 322 -2.90 -29.51 -3.61
N GLU A 323 -3.80 -30.33 -4.14
CA GLU A 323 -3.59 -30.99 -5.43
C GLU A 323 -3.72 -30.03 -6.63
N LYS A 324 -4.53 -28.98 -6.50
CA LYS A 324 -4.86 -28.03 -7.57
C LYS A 324 -4.85 -26.59 -7.08
N ILE A 325 -4.68 -25.66 -8.02
CA ILE A 325 -4.90 -24.24 -7.74
C ILE A 325 -6.40 -23.94 -7.88
N ASN A 326 -7.11 -24.02 -6.75
CA ASN A 326 -8.48 -23.56 -6.60
C ASN A 326 -8.56 -22.65 -5.36
N PRO A 327 -8.39 -21.32 -5.50
CA PRO A 327 -8.31 -20.40 -4.37
C PRO A 327 -9.44 -20.56 -3.34
N LYS A 328 -10.67 -20.80 -3.80
CA LYS A 328 -11.85 -20.94 -2.94
C LYS A 328 -11.84 -22.24 -2.13
N GLU A 329 -11.46 -23.36 -2.76
CA GLU A 329 -11.34 -24.64 -2.05
C GLU A 329 -10.11 -24.68 -1.15
N ASN A 330 -9.00 -24.10 -1.62
CA ASN A 330 -7.76 -23.96 -0.87
C ASN A 330 -7.98 -23.14 0.41
N ALA A 331 -8.68 -22.01 0.33
CA ALA A 331 -9.05 -21.20 1.48
C ALA A 331 -9.83 -22.02 2.54
N LYS A 332 -10.86 -22.75 2.11
CA LYS A 332 -11.65 -23.61 3.02
C LYS A 332 -10.82 -24.73 3.63
N ALA A 333 -9.93 -25.35 2.85
CA ALA A 333 -9.06 -26.42 3.32
C ALA A 333 -8.07 -25.91 4.38
N ILE A 334 -7.49 -24.73 4.17
CA ILE A 334 -6.56 -24.07 5.10
C ILE A 334 -7.26 -23.71 6.41
N LEU A 335 -8.46 -23.11 6.36
CA LEU A 335 -9.18 -22.74 7.58
C LEU A 335 -9.57 -23.96 8.42
N LYS A 336 -10.10 -25.01 7.76
CA LYS A 336 -10.39 -26.29 8.43
C LYS A 336 -9.14 -26.98 9.00
N PHE A 337 -7.97 -26.71 8.45
CA PHE A 337 -6.71 -27.30 8.90
C PHE A 337 -6.21 -26.66 10.20
N ILE A 338 -6.48 -25.38 10.44
CA ILE A 338 -6.10 -24.67 11.68
C ILE A 338 -7.07 -24.92 12.83
N ASP A 339 -8.34 -25.16 12.54
CA ASP A 339 -9.35 -25.47 13.56
C ASP A 339 -9.17 -26.87 14.20
N LYS A 340 -8.20 -27.66 13.73
CA LYS A 340 -7.86 -29.00 14.24
C LYS A 340 -6.63 -28.95 15.11
#